data_AF-A0A814YKY3-F1
#
_entry.id   AF-A0A814YKY3-F1
#
_cell.length_a   1.000
_cell.length_b   1.000
_cell.length_c   1.000
_cell.angle_alpha   90.00
_cell.angle_beta   90.00
_cell.angle_gamma   90.00
#
_symmetry.space_group_name_H-M   'P 1'
#
loop_
_entity.id
_entity.type
_entity.pdbx_description
1 polymer ?
#
loop_
_entity_poly.entity_id
_entity_poly.type
_entity_poly.pdbx_seq_one_letter_code
_entity_poly.pdbx_strand_id
1 'polypeptide(L)' 'QILSQLAKRGHKINCTAYGGAVVQGIEWRDDAQELWANSDVRKGGAPNGY' A
#
# COMPACT_ATOMS: atom_id res chain seq x y z
N GLN A 1 18.34 -1.04 3.86
CA GLN A 1 19.56 -1.20 3.02
C GLN A 1 19.33 -0.93 1.53
N ILE A 2 18.12 -1.11 0.98
CA ILE A 2 17.84 -0.91 -0.46
C ILE A 2 18.02 0.56 -0.89
N LEU A 3 17.53 1.51 -0.10
CA LEU A 3 17.59 2.94 -0.43
C LEU A 3 19.01 3.46 -0.68
N SER A 4 19.99 2.99 0.10
CA SER A 4 21.39 3.40 -0.07
C SER A 4 22.02 2.82 -1.34
N GLN A 5 21.60 1.64 -1.80
CA GLN A 5 22.06 1.07 -3.06
C GLN A 5 21.47 1.81 -4.27
N LEU A 6 20.20 2.21 -4.19
CA LEU A 6 19.56 3.02 -5.23
C LEU A 6 20.19 4.42 -5.32
N ALA A 7 20.51 5.04 -4.18
CA ALA A 7 21.24 6.31 -4.15
C ALA A 7 22.63 6.19 -4.80
N LYS A 8 23.39 5.11 -4.52
CA LYS A 8 24.68 4.82 -5.16
C LYS A 8 24.57 4.63 -6.67
N ARG A 9 23.42 4.16 -7.16
CA ARG A 9 23.10 4.04 -8.59
C ARG A 9 22.61 5.34 -9.23
N GLY A 10 22.63 6.46 -8.49
CA GLY A 10 22.24 7.78 -8.99
C GLY A 10 20.75 8.10 -8.87
N HIS A 11 19.94 7.22 -8.27
CA HIS A 11 18.53 7.53 -8.02
C HIS A 11 18.42 8.59 -6.92
N LYS A 12 17.70 9.68 -7.21
CA LYS A 12 17.43 10.76 -6.26
C LYS A 12 16.18 10.42 -5.44
N ILE A 13 16.39 9.64 -4.37
CA ILE A 13 15.32 9.32 -3.42
C ILE A 13 15.41 10.29 -2.24
N ASN A 14 14.30 10.92 -1.91
CA ASN A 14 14.23 11.82 -0.77
C ASN A 14 14.39 11.03 0.55
N CYS A 15 15.19 11.53 1.49
CA CYS A 15 15.44 10.84 2.76
C CYS A 15 14.22 10.87 3.70
N THR A 16 13.27 11.76 3.43
CA THR A 16 11.97 11.81 4.11
C THR A 16 10.94 11.03 3.29
N ALA A 17 10.36 10.00 3.88
CA ALA A 17 9.25 9.27 3.26
C ALA A 17 7.97 10.09 3.35
N TYR A 18 7.34 10.35 2.21
CA TYR A 18 6.00 10.91 2.14
C TYR A 18 5.01 9.79 1.81
N GLY A 19 3.81 9.87 2.37
CA GLY A 19 2.74 8.98 1.97
C GLY A 19 2.43 9.16 0.47
N GLY A 20 2.47 8.08 -0.32
CA GLY A 20 2.02 8.07 -1.71
C GLY A 20 0.49 8.17 -1.86
N ALA A 21 -0.04 7.84 -3.05
CA ALA A 21 -1.49 7.79 -3.26
C ALA A 21 -2.17 6.82 -2.27
N VAL A 22 -3.34 7.20 -1.76
CA VAL A 22 -4.15 6.37 -0.87
C VAL A 22 -4.96 5.42 -1.75
N VAL A 23 -4.88 4.11 -1.48
CA VAL A 23 -5.54 3.08 -2.30
C VAL A 23 -6.57 2.32 -1.46
N GLN A 24 -7.78 2.17 -1.98
CA GLN A 24 -8.80 1.26 -1.46
C GLN A 24 -8.99 0.14 -2.48
N GLY A 25 -9.18 -1.09 -2.00
CA GLY A 25 -9.30 -2.27 -2.86
C GLY A 25 -10.36 -3.23 -2.38
N ILE A 26 -10.99 -3.94 -3.32
CA ILE A 26 -11.89 -5.07 -3.06
C ILE A 26 -11.39 -6.21 -3.93
N GLU A 27 -11.19 -7.38 -3.34
CA GLU A 27 -10.82 -8.60 -4.05
C GLU A 27 -11.83 -9.72 -3.77
N TRP A 28 -12.04 -10.57 -4.78
CA TRP A 28 -12.76 -11.82 -4.62
C TRP A 28 -11.75 -12.92 -4.30
N ARG A 29 -11.99 -13.67 -3.23
CA ARG A 29 -11.15 -14.78 -2.79
C ARG A 29 -11.84 -16.09 -3.12
N ASP A 30 -11.37 -16.75 -4.18
CA ASP A 30 -11.95 -17.99 -4.68
C ASP A 30 -11.84 -19.16 -3.69
N ASP A 31 -10.79 -19.20 -2.86
CA ASP A 31 -10.57 -20.27 -1.87
C ASP A 31 -11.54 -20.17 -0.68
N ALA A 32 -11.85 -18.96 -0.25
CA ALA A 32 -12.78 -18.67 0.83
C ALA A 32 -14.21 -18.37 0.34
N GLN A 33 -14.42 -18.26 -0.98
CA GLN A 33 -15.69 -17.85 -1.60
C GLN A 33 -16.25 -16.55 -1.00
N GLU A 34 -15.37 -15.58 -0.73
CA GLU A 34 -15.73 -14.33 -0.05
C GLU A 34 -15.17 -13.08 -0.75
N LEU A 35 -15.82 -11.93 -0.49
CA LEU A 35 -15.29 -10.61 -0.86
C LEU A 35 -14.45 -10.06 0.29
N TRP A 36 -13.20 -9.70 0.00
CA TRP A 36 -12.31 -9.07 0.96
C TRP A 36 -12.02 -7.63 0.57
N ALA A 37 -12.35 -6.70 1.47
CA ALA A 37 -12.10 -5.28 1.29
C ALA A 37 -10.89 -4.83 2.13
N ASN A 38 -9.99 -4.08 1.49
CA ASN A 38 -8.77 -3.55 2.08
C ASN A 38 -8.78 -2.02 2.04
N SER A 39 -8.36 -1.41 3.14
CA SER A 39 -8.25 0.05 3.25
C SER A 39 -6.81 0.49 3.53
N ASP A 40 -6.45 1.64 2.98
CA ASP A 40 -5.20 2.29 3.33
C ASP A 40 -5.27 2.84 4.76
N VAL A 41 -4.39 2.32 5.62
CA VAL A 41 -4.28 2.68 7.03
C VAL A 41 -4.06 4.19 7.26
N ARG A 42 -3.50 4.91 6.27
CA ARG A 42 -3.15 6.33 6.41
C ARG A 42 -4.34 7.28 6.44
N LYS A 43 -5.53 6.83 6.02
CA LYS A 43 -6.75 7.65 6.01
C LYS A 43 -7.83 7.15 6.97
N GLY A 44 -7.54 6.12 7.75
CA GLY A 44 -8.51 5.55 8.69
C GLY A 44 -9.77 5.00 8.00
N GLY A 45 -9.67 4.60 6.72
CA GLY A 45 -10.78 3.93 6.05
C GLY A 45 -11.07 2.60 6.74
N ALA A 46 -12.33 2.30 7.01
CA ALA A 46 -12.76 1.02 7.54
C ALA A 46 -13.52 0.26 6.44
N PRO A 47 -13.01 -0.89 5.97
CA PRO A 47 -13.78 -1.74 5.07
C PRO A 47 -14.93 -2.35 5.86
N ASN A 48 -16.17 -2.14 5.39
CA ASN A 48 -17.35 -2.80 5.92
C ASN A 48 -17.78 -3.88 4.92
N GLY A 49 -17.78 -5.13 5.36
CA GLY A 49 -18.35 -6.27 4.62
C GLY A 49 -19.82 -6.49 5.00
N TYR A 50 -20.59 -7.09 4.07
CA TYR A 50 -21.93 -7.62 4.31
C TYR A 50 -21.92 -9.13 4.14
#